data_AF-A0A7X8KPI4-F1
#
_entry.id   AF-A0A7X8KPI4-F1
#
_cell.length_a   1.000
_cell.length_b   1.000
_cell.length_c   1.000
_cell.angle_alpha   90.00
_cell.angle_beta   90.00
_cell.angle_gamma   90.00
#
_symmetry.space_group_name_H-M   'P 1'
#
loop_
_entity.id
_entity.type
_entity.pdbx_description
1 polymer ?
#
loop_
_entity_poly.entity_id
_entity_poly.type
_entity_poly.pdbx_seq_one_letter_code
_entity_poly.pdbx_strand_id
1 'polypeptide(L)' 'MNIKKENEKTIIEDEQFEIHIFKKVFKGYILKKFLKGSFFDLIEQREINVELTEDQLLQTAQDMLKPLYSL' A
#
# COMPACT_ATOMS: atom_id res chain seq x y z
N MET A 1 10.52 -6.20 -5.56
CA MET A 1 9.20 -5.56 -5.50
C MET A 1 8.34 -6.18 -6.58
N ASN A 2 7.20 -6.75 -6.22
CA ASN A 2 6.23 -7.28 -7.17
C ASN A 2 4.95 -6.45 -7.10
N ILE A 3 4.35 -6.16 -8.26
CA ILE A 3 3.07 -5.46 -8.37
C ILE A 3 2.04 -6.46 -8.89
N LYS A 4 0.96 -6.65 -8.14
CA LYS A 4 -0.19 -7.48 -8.53
C LYS A 4 -1.43 -6.59 -8.67
N LYS A 5 -2.18 -6.77 -9.74
CA LYS A 5 -3.49 -6.13 -9.94
C LYS A 5 -4.55 -7.24 -9.86
N GLU A 6 -5.37 -7.25 -8.82
CA GLU A 6 -6.40 -8.26 -8.57
C GLU A 6 -7.70 -7.55 -8.21
N ASN A 7 -8.86 -7.90 -8.79
CA ASN A 7 -10.19 -7.42 -8.35
C ASN A 7 -10.24 -5.94 -7.90
N GLU A 8 -9.74 -5.03 -8.74
CA GLU A 8 -9.70 -3.57 -8.49
C GLU A 8 -8.75 -3.07 -7.37
N LYS A 9 -8.01 -3.97 -6.69
CA LYS A 9 -6.92 -3.60 -5.78
C LYS A 9 -5.57 -3.72 -6.48
N THR A 10 -4.69 -2.75 -6.21
CA THR A 10 -3.26 -2.87 -6.55
C THR A 10 -2.53 -3.29 -5.29
N ILE A 11 -1.75 -4.36 -5.38
CA ILE A 11 -0.92 -4.85 -4.29
C ILE A 11 0.54 -4.66 -4.68
N ILE A 12 1.31 -4.04 -3.80
CA ILE A 12 2.77 -3.96 -3.91
C ILE A 12 3.37 -4.72 -2.75
N GLU A 13 4.24 -5.68 -3.03
CA GLU A 13 4.83 -6.53 -1.99
C GLU A 13 6.35 -6.65 -2.12
N ASP A 14 7.00 -6.88 -0.98
CA ASP A 14 8.35 -7.38 -0.87
C ASP A 14 8.38 -8.75 -0.16
N GLU A 15 9.50 -9.10 0.47
CA GLU A 15 9.65 -10.36 1.21
C GLU A 15 8.89 -10.38 2.54
N GLN A 16 8.72 -9.22 3.17
CA GLN A 16 8.19 -9.08 4.53
C GLN A 16 6.82 -8.42 4.59
N PHE A 17 6.51 -7.52 3.65
CA PHE A 17 5.33 -6.69 3.70
C PHE A 17 4.54 -6.71 2.39
N GLU A 18 3.24 -6.46 2.53
CA GLU A 18 2.33 -6.20 1.42
C GLU A 18 1.57 -4.88 1.65
N ILE A 19 1.51 -4.05 0.61
CA ILE A 19 0.76 -2.79 0.58
C ILE A 19 -0.44 -2.98 -0.31
N HIS A 20 -1.64 -2.88 0.27
CA HIS A 20 -2.89 -2.94 -0.46
C HIS A 20 -3.39 -1.52 -0.72
N ILE A 21 -3.62 -1.21 -1.99
CA ILE A 21 -4.06 0.11 -2.46
C ILE A 21 -5.52 0.02 -2.89
N PHE A 22 -6.35 0.81 -2.23
CA PHE A 22 -7.79 0.90 -2.49
C PHE A 22 -8.15 2.31 -2.93
N LYS A 23 -8.87 2.44 -4.03
CA LYS A 23 -9.41 3.74 -4.47
C LYS A 23 -10.62 4.09 -3.61
N LYS A 24 -10.66 5.32 -3.10
CA LYS A 24 -11.84 5.85 -2.39
C LYS A 24 -12.96 6.15 -3.40
N VAL A 25 -14.21 6.05 -2.95
CA VAL A 25 -15.39 6.45 -3.74
C VAL A 25 -15.33 7.95 -4.06
N PHE A 26 -14.96 8.77 -3.07
CA PHE A 26 -14.73 10.20 -3.23
C PHE A 26 -13.22 10.45 -3.20
N LYS A 27 -12.65 10.78 -4.37
CA LYS A 27 -11.25 11.13 -4.67
C LYS A 27 -10.16 10.68 -3.67
N GLY A 28 -9.15 10.00 -4.20
CA GLY A 28 -7.97 9.59 -3.44
C GLY A 28 -7.99 8.12 -3.08
N TYR A 29 -7.19 7.74 -2.08
CA TYR A 29 -6.75 6.37 -1.87
C TYR A 29 -6.61 6.02 -0.39
N ILE A 30 -6.76 4.74 -0.09
CA ILE A 30 -6.41 4.12 1.19
C ILE A 30 -5.30 3.12 0.91
N LEU A 31 -4.16 3.28 1.57
CA LEU A 31 -3.05 2.36 1.52
C LEU A 31 -2.93 1.67 2.87
N LYS A 32 -2.87 0.33 2.85
CA LYS A 32 -2.76 -0.50 4.05
C LYS A 32 -1.54 -1.39 3.95
N LYS A 33 -0.65 -1.34 4.94
CA LYS A 33 0.54 -2.19 5.06
C LYS A 33 0.26 -3.37 5.98
N PHE A 34 0.50 -4.58 5.50
CA PHE A 34 0.41 -5.80 6.28
C PHE A 34 1.75 -6.53 6.33
N LEU A 35 1.93 -7.36 7.37
CA LEU A 35 2.97 -8.39 7.36
C LEU A 35 2.56 -9.49 6.37
N LYS A 36 3.48 -9.85 5.47
CA LYS A 36 3.23 -10.85 4.44
C LYS A 36 2.88 -12.21 5.07
N GLY A 37 1.83 -12.84 4.56
CA GLY A 37 1.35 -14.13 5.08
C GLY A 37 0.45 -14.01 6.31
N SER A 38 0.12 -12.79 6.76
CA SER A 38 -0.84 -12.56 7.84
C SER A 38 -1.87 -11.50 7.45
N PHE A 39 -3.13 -11.92 7.32
CA PHE A 39 -4.23 -11.02 6.96
C PHE A 39 -4.66 -10.06 8.09
N PHE A 40 -4.30 -10.35 9.34
CA PHE A 40 -4.72 -9.56 10.51
C PHE A 40 -3.65 -8.58 11.00
N ASP A 41 -2.41 -8.72 10.53
CA ASP A 41 -1.29 -7.90 10.98
C ASP A 41 -1.19 -6.60 10.17
N LEU A 42 -2.21 -5.74 10.29
CA LEU A 42 -2.15 -4.37 9.77
C LEU A 42 -1.14 -3.56 10.60
N ILE A 43 -0.05 -3.16 9.96
CA ILE A 43 1.05 -2.42 10.59
C ILE A 43 0.83 -0.91 10.46
N GLU A 44 0.37 -0.47 9.30
CA GLU A 44 0.22 0.95 8.98
C GLU A 44 -0.94 1.15 8.02
N GLN A 45 -1.68 2.25 8.22
CA GLN A 45 -2.68 2.73 7.26
C GLN A 45 -2.40 4.20 6.95
N ARG A 46 -2.42 4.54 5.66
CA ARG A 46 -2.39 5.93 5.18
C ARG A 46 -3.63 6.23 4.36
N GLU A 47 -4.24 7.37 4.65
CA GLU A 47 -5.35 7.90 3.87
C GLU A 47 -4.90 9.12 3.09
N ILE A 48 -5.13 9.08 1.78
CA ILE A 48 -4.80 10.15 0.85
C ILE A 48 -6.13 10.69 0.33
N ASN A 49 -6.44 11.94 0.67
CA ASN A 49 -7.71 12.59 0.33
C ASN A 49 -7.64 13.43 -0.95
N VAL A 50 -6.59 13.21 -1.75
CA VAL A 50 -6.35 13.89 -3.03
C VAL A 50 -6.11 12.85 -4.11
N GLU A 51 -6.41 13.24 -5.35
CA GLU A 51 -6.11 12.41 -6.52
C GLU A 51 -4.60 12.42 -6.77
N LEU A 52 -4.04 11.25 -7.07
CA LEU A 52 -2.62 11.04 -7.34
C LEU A 52 -2.47 10.41 -8.73
N THR A 53 -1.36 10.71 -9.39
CA THR A 53 -0.95 9.94 -10.58
C THR A 53 -0.53 8.52 -10.17
N GLU A 54 -0.47 7.60 -11.14
CA GLU A 54 -0.01 6.22 -10.89
C GLU A 54 1.42 6.24 -10.30
N ASP A 55 2.33 7.06 -10.82
CA ASP A 55 3.70 7.18 -10.33
C ASP A 55 3.77 7.67 -8.86
N GLN A 56 2.97 8.68 -8.51
CA GLN A 56 2.91 9.20 -7.13
C GLN A 56 2.37 8.15 -6.16
N LEU A 57 1.37 7.38 -6.61
CA LEU A 57 0.75 6.33 -5.82
C LEU A 57 1.73 5.16 -5.59
N LEU A 58 2.44 4.74 -6.64
CA LEU A 58 3.48 3.71 -6.57
C LEU A 58 4.64 4.17 -5.66
N GLN A 59 5.09 5.41 -5.79
CA GLN A 59 6.14 5.96 -4.93
C GLN A 59 5.72 5.97 -3.45
N THR A 60 4.48 6.41 -3.17
CA THR A 60 3.96 6.43 -1.79
C THR A 60 3.90 5.02 -1.19
N ALA A 61 3.44 4.03 -1.96
CA ALA A 61 3.39 2.65 -1.52
C ALA A 61 4.80 2.04 -1.34
N GLN A 62 5.77 2.39 -2.19
CA GLN A 62 7.18 1.99 -2.00
C GLN A 62 7.78 2.58 -0.72
N ASP A 63 7.50 3.84 -0.41
CA ASP A 63 7.97 4.44 0.84
C ASP A 63 7.32 3.80 2.07
N MET A 64 6.10 3.27 1.94
CA MET A 64 5.45 2.47 2.99
C MET A 64 6.06 1.07 3.15
N LEU A 65 6.69 0.48 2.13
CA LEU A 65 7.36 -0.82 2.29
C LEU A 65 8.54 -0.74 3.26
N LYS A 66 9.24 0.40 3.30
CA LYS A 66 10.35 0.62 4.23
C LYS A 66 9.91 0.36 5.68
N PRO A 67 10.76 -0.30 6.50
CA PRO A 67 10.45 -0.51 7.90
C PRO A 67 10.29 0.86 8.61
N LEU A 68 9.29 0.98 9.49
CA LEU A 68 9.04 2.21 10.26
C LEU A 68 10.17 2.51 11.25
N TYR A 69 10.90 1.48 11.66
CA TYR A 69 12.05 1.59 12.55
C TYR A 69 13.26 0.92 11.88
N SER A 70 14.31 1.71 11.66
CA SER A 70 15.65 1.18 11.38
C SER A 70 16.22 0.71 12.72
N LEU A 71 16.43 -0.60 12.90
CA LEU A 71 17.27 -1.10 13.98
C LEU A 71 18.73 -0.75 13.72
#